data_AF-A0A2E1FMU1-F1
#
_entry.id   AF-A0A2E1FMU1-F1
#
_cell.length_a   1.000
_cell.length_b   1.000
_cell.length_c   1.000
_cell.angle_alpha   90.00
_cell.angle_beta   90.00
_cell.angle_gamma   90.00
#
_symmetry.space_group_name_H-M   'P 1'
#
loop_
_entity.id
_entity.type
_entity.pdbx_description
1 polymer ?
#
loop_
_entity_poly.entity_id
_entity_poly.type
_entity_poly.pdbx_seq_one_letter_code
_entity_poly.pdbx_strand_id
1 'polypeptide(L)'
;MIAPTLSRYEEAISKVIDSESVTDIEQFMEELTSYGITDIEQLEDAYAGCYRDEATFCEDLMSDTYSSEMDALPTWVQYAIDWELVWHQTLKYDFFSVYFDSEYYFFNQNF
;
A
#
# COMPACT_ATOMS: atom_id res chain seq x y z
N MET A 1 0.11 -6.74 -35.78
CA MET A 1 -0.75 -6.49 -34.60
C MET A 1 -0.10 -5.33 -33.87
N ILE A 2 -0.81 -4.21 -33.75
CA ILE A 2 -0.36 -3.05 -32.97
C ILE A 2 -0.70 -3.41 -31.53
N ALA A 3 0.29 -3.50 -30.64
CA ALA A 3 0.02 -3.70 -29.22
C ALA A 3 -0.91 -2.56 -28.76
N PRO A 4 -2.02 -2.85 -28.07
CA PRO A 4 -2.84 -1.79 -27.51
C PRO A 4 -1.95 -0.94 -26.61
N THR A 5 -1.88 0.36 -26.88
CA THR A 5 -1.22 1.30 -25.99
C THR A 5 -2.03 1.35 -24.70
N LEU A 6 -1.42 0.91 -23.60
CA LEU A 6 -1.98 1.05 -22.26
C LEU A 6 -2.42 2.50 -22.06
N SER A 7 -3.59 2.70 -21.46
CA SER A 7 -4.01 3.99 -20.93
C SER A 7 -3.00 4.45 -19.86
N ARG A 8 -2.96 5.76 -19.60
CA ARG A 8 -2.06 6.30 -18.56
C ARG A 8 -2.26 5.66 -17.19
N TYR A 9 -3.50 5.27 -16.88
CA TYR A 9 -3.84 4.60 -15.63
C TYR A 9 -3.28 3.17 -15.60
N GLU A 10 -3.48 2.40 -16.67
CA GLU A 10 -2.88 1.06 -16.80
C GLU A 10 -1.34 1.10 -16.78
N GLU A 11 -0.72 2.12 -17.38
CA GLU A 11 0.74 2.35 -17.30
C GLU A 11 1.20 2.67 -15.87
N ALA A 12 0.40 3.40 -15.10
CA ALA A 12 0.71 3.69 -13.70
C ALA A 12 0.61 2.43 -12.83
N ILE A 13 -0.43 1.64 -13.03
CA ILE A 13 -0.62 0.35 -12.34
C ILE A 13 0.53 -0.60 -12.68
N SER A 14 0.88 -0.74 -13.96
CA SER A 14 2.01 -1.54 -14.43
C SER A 14 3.32 -1.21 -13.71
N LYS A 15 3.58 0.07 -13.43
CA LYS A 15 4.75 0.51 -12.66
C LYS A 15 4.65 0.21 -11.17
N VAL A 16 3.45 0.26 -10.58
CA VAL A 16 3.22 -0.06 -9.17
C VAL A 16 3.50 -1.53 -8.90
N ILE A 17 2.96 -2.43 -9.74
CA ILE A 17 3.09 -3.89 -9.57
C ILE A 17 4.27 -4.51 -10.34
N ASP A 18 5.11 -3.70 -10.98
CA ASP A 18 6.24 -4.11 -11.84
C ASP A 18 5.89 -5.27 -12.81
N SER A 19 4.73 -5.19 -13.47
CA SER A 19 4.23 -6.22 -14.40
C SER A 19 3.82 -5.63 -15.75
N GLU A 20 4.18 -6.34 -16.83
CA GLU A 20 3.74 -6.06 -18.21
C GLU A 20 2.53 -6.93 -18.62
N SER A 21 2.05 -7.82 -17.75
CA SER A 21 0.91 -8.69 -18.02
C SER A 21 -0.39 -7.89 -17.98
N VAL A 22 -1.10 -7.82 -19.11
CA VAL A 22 -2.40 -7.14 -19.20
C VAL A 22 -3.40 -7.72 -18.20
N THR A 23 -3.39 -9.05 -18.01
CA THR A 23 -4.29 -9.71 -17.06
C THR A 23 -4.01 -9.31 -15.62
N ASP A 24 -2.74 -9.15 -15.25
CA ASP A 24 -2.34 -8.74 -13.90
C ASP A 24 -2.78 -7.30 -13.63
N ILE A 25 -2.54 -6.43 -14.61
CA ILE A 25 -2.94 -5.02 -14.56
C ILE A 25 -4.46 -4.90 -14.44
N GLU A 26 -5.23 -5.61 -15.27
CA GLU A 26 -6.69 -5.60 -15.23
C GLU A 26 -7.23 -6.12 -13.89
N GLN A 27 -6.66 -7.21 -13.37
CA GLN A 27 -7.06 -7.78 -12.08
C GLN A 27 -6.80 -6.81 -10.93
N PHE A 28 -5.61 -6.19 -10.90
CA PHE A 28 -5.25 -5.24 -9.86
C PHE A 28 -6.11 -3.97 -9.93
N MET A 29 -6.42 -3.49 -11.14
CA MET A 29 -7.34 -2.37 -11.36
C MET A 29 -8.76 -2.65 -10.87
N GLU A 30 -9.28 -3.86 -11.11
CA GLU A 30 -10.60 -4.26 -10.61
C GLU A 30 -10.64 -4.26 -9.08
N GLU A 31 -9.59 -4.77 -8.44
CA GLU A 31 -9.44 -4.75 -6.99
C GLU A 31 -9.43 -3.30 -6.45
N LEU A 32 -8.61 -2.42 -7.02
CA LEU A 32 -8.54 -1.00 -6.62
C LEU A 32 -9.86 -0.25 -6.82
N THR A 33 -10.59 -0.59 -7.88
CA THR A 33 -11.92 -0.02 -8.14
C THR A 33 -12.90 -0.35 -7.00
N SER A 34 -12.77 -1.51 -6.37
CA SER A 34 -13.60 -1.90 -5.21
C SER A 34 -13.36 -1.02 -3.97
N TYR A 35 -12.17 -0.41 -3.87
CA TYR A 35 -11.79 0.55 -2.85
C TYR A 35 -12.01 2.01 -3.28
N GLY A 36 -12.55 2.23 -4.49
CA GLY A 36 -12.88 3.57 -5.00
C GLY A 36 -11.76 4.29 -5.74
N ILE A 37 -10.62 3.64 -5.98
CA ILE A 37 -9.53 4.17 -6.82
C ILE A 37 -9.83 3.79 -8.27
N THR A 38 -10.12 4.78 -9.11
CA THR A 38 -10.57 4.58 -10.49
C THR A 38 -9.80 5.41 -11.52
N ASP A 39 -8.93 6.31 -11.06
CA ASP A 39 -8.08 7.13 -11.92
C ASP A 39 -6.65 7.24 -11.37
N ILE A 40 -5.79 7.89 -12.17
CA ILE A 40 -4.36 8.02 -11.87
C ILE A 40 -4.08 8.98 -10.71
N GLU A 41 -4.86 10.05 -10.56
CA GLU A 41 -4.63 11.04 -9.50
C GLU A 41 -4.94 10.40 -8.15
N GLN A 42 -6.05 9.67 -8.07
CA GLN A 42 -6.43 8.86 -6.90
C GLN A 42 -5.39 7.80 -6.55
N LEU A 43 -4.81 7.14 -7.55
CA LEU A 43 -3.76 6.14 -7.32
C LEU A 43 -2.49 6.79 -6.75
N GLU A 44 -2.05 7.90 -7.33
CA GLU A 44 -0.85 8.62 -6.90
C GLU A 44 -1.00 9.18 -5.49
N ASP A 45 -2.19 9.69 -5.13
CA ASP A 45 -2.48 10.21 -3.79
C ASP A 45 -2.65 9.11 -2.74
N ALA A 46 -3.22 7.96 -3.13
CA ALA A 46 -3.48 6.85 -2.21
C ALA A 46 -2.24 5.98 -1.95
N TYR A 47 -1.39 5.74 -2.95
CA TYR A 47 -0.34 4.72 -2.86
C TYR A 47 0.70 5.02 -1.77
N ALA A 48 0.83 4.08 -0.82
CA ALA A 48 1.68 4.22 0.37
C ALA A 48 2.91 3.28 0.36
N GLY A 49 3.04 2.42 -0.66
CA GLY A 49 4.21 1.57 -0.86
C GLY A 49 3.92 0.08 -0.94
N CYS A 50 4.99 -0.71 -1.11
CA CYS A 50 4.96 -2.16 -1.21
C CYS A 50 5.82 -2.77 -0.10
N TYR A 51 5.23 -3.68 0.69
CA TYR A 51 5.86 -4.28 1.86
C TYR A 51 5.61 -5.78 1.90
N ARG A 52 6.41 -6.48 2.70
CA ARG A 52 6.28 -7.92 2.91
C ARG A 52 5.00 -8.30 3.64
N ASP A 53 4.60 -7.47 4.60
CA ASP A 53 3.45 -7.69 5.48
C ASP A 53 3.01 -6.37 6.12
N GLU A 54 1.82 -6.40 6.72
CA GLU A 54 1.18 -5.24 7.35
C GLU A 54 1.94 -4.76 8.60
N ALA A 55 2.60 -5.67 9.32
CA ALA A 55 3.40 -5.33 10.49
C ALA A 55 4.62 -4.47 10.09
N THR A 56 5.33 -4.85 9.03
CA THR A 56 6.47 -4.10 8.50
C THR A 56 6.04 -2.70 8.06
N PHE A 57 4.90 -2.57 7.38
CA PHE A 57 4.35 -1.26 7.00
C PHE A 57 4.07 -0.39 8.23
N CYS A 58 3.45 -0.94 9.28
CA CYS A 58 3.15 -0.18 10.50
C CYS A 58 4.41 0.32 11.20
N GLU A 59 5.43 -0.53 11.29
CA GLU A 59 6.71 -0.18 11.91
C GLU A 59 7.42 0.93 11.15
N ASP A 60 7.47 0.84 9.83
CA ASP A 60 8.10 1.81 8.94
C ASP A 60 7.39 3.16 8.99
N LEU A 61 6.05 3.15 8.89
CA LEU A 61 5.22 4.36 9.01
C LEU A 61 5.48 5.09 10.34
N MET A 62 5.54 4.35 11.45
CA MET A 62 5.79 4.93 12.76
C MET A 62 7.23 5.45 12.89
N SER A 63 8.20 4.72 12.36
CA SER A 63 9.62 5.10 12.40
C SER A 63 9.93 6.30 11.53
N ASP A 64 9.25 6.46 10.39
CA ASP A 64 9.48 7.57 9.47
C ASP A 64 8.69 8.82 9.85
N THR A 65 7.39 8.67 10.11
CA THR A 65 6.49 9.81 10.33
C THR A 65 6.51 10.28 11.79
N TYR A 66 6.66 9.35 12.74
CA TYR A 66 6.56 9.59 14.17
C TYR A 66 7.84 9.18 14.93
N SER A 67 8.99 9.25 14.24
CA SER A 67 10.32 8.97 14.80
C SER A 67 10.53 9.64 16.16
N SER A 68 10.12 10.90 16.29
CA SER A 68 10.35 11.67 17.52
C SER A 68 9.56 11.15 18.72
N GLU A 69 8.34 10.68 18.47
CA GLU A 69 7.46 10.06 19.46
C GLU A 69 7.96 8.67 19.83
N MET A 70 8.44 7.91 18.84
CA MET A 70 9.06 6.59 19.05
C MET A 70 10.32 6.71 19.92
N ASP A 71 11.21 7.65 19.61
CA ASP A 71 12.45 7.90 20.35
C ASP A 71 12.20 8.37 21.78
N ALA A 72 11.05 9.01 22.04
CA ALA A 72 10.66 9.43 23.38
C ALA A 72 10.23 8.25 24.28
N LEU A 73 9.86 7.11 23.69
CA LEU A 73 9.48 5.92 24.45
C LEU A 73 10.73 5.23 25.04
N PRO A 74 10.64 4.66 26.26
CA PRO A 74 11.69 3.79 26.77
C PRO A 74 11.93 2.61 25.81
N THR A 75 13.18 2.21 25.62
CA THR A 75 13.58 1.13 24.71
C THR A 75 12.82 -0.18 24.92
N TRP A 76 12.52 -0.55 26.18
CA TRP A 76 11.76 -1.77 26.45
C TRP A 76 10.30 -1.70 26.01
N VAL A 77 9.74 -0.48 25.89
CA VAL A 77 8.40 -0.25 25.32
C VAL A 77 8.47 -0.37 23.81
N GLN A 78 9.47 0.25 23.16
CA GLN A 78 9.66 0.17 21.71
C GLN A 78 9.71 -1.30 21.23
N TYR A 79 10.47 -2.15 21.92
CA TYR A 79 10.55 -3.59 21.61
C TYR A 79 9.32 -4.42 22.01
N ALA A 80 8.37 -3.85 22.74
CA ALA A 80 7.15 -4.54 23.16
C ALA A 80 5.95 -4.19 22.27
N ILE A 81 6.13 -3.34 21.25
CA ILE A 81 5.07 -2.98 20.31
C ILE A 81 4.78 -4.18 19.40
N ASP A 82 3.52 -4.58 19.38
CA ASP A 82 3.01 -5.61 18.47
C ASP A 82 2.43 -4.91 17.22
N TRP A 83 3.24 -4.86 16.16
CA TRP A 83 2.89 -4.18 14.91
C TRP A 83 1.74 -4.85 14.15
N GLU A 84 1.60 -6.16 14.26
CA GLU A 84 0.47 -6.89 13.67
C GLU A 84 -0.85 -6.49 14.36
N LEU A 85 -0.82 -6.35 15.69
CA LEU A 85 -1.96 -5.85 16.45
C LEU A 85 -2.28 -4.38 16.11
N VAL A 86 -1.26 -3.53 15.94
CA VAL A 86 -1.44 -2.12 15.55
C VAL A 86 -2.21 -2.01 14.23
N TRP A 87 -1.85 -2.83 13.23
CA TRP A 87 -2.61 -2.91 11.98
C TRP A 87 -4.07 -3.30 12.23
N HIS A 88 -4.30 -4.45 12.86
CA HIS A 88 -5.63 -5.02 12.99
C HIS A 88 -6.57 -4.22 13.89
N GLN A 89 -6.03 -3.48 14.85
CA GLN A 89 -6.80 -2.68 15.80
C GLN A 89 -7.07 -1.27 15.30
N THR A 90 -6.13 -0.64 14.59
CA THR A 90 -6.24 0.79 14.23
C THR A 90 -5.94 1.08 12.76
N LEU A 91 -4.75 0.75 12.24
CA LEU A 91 -4.31 1.32 10.95
C LEU A 91 -5.10 0.81 9.74
N LYS A 92 -5.71 -0.38 9.81
CA LYS A 92 -6.57 -0.91 8.73
C LYS A 92 -7.83 -0.05 8.42
N TYR A 93 -8.15 0.92 9.27
CA TYR A 93 -9.27 1.84 9.04
C TYR A 93 -8.83 3.09 8.27
N ASP A 94 -7.54 3.43 8.31
CA ASP A 94 -6.96 4.55 7.59
C ASP A 94 -6.27 4.09 6.29
N PHE A 95 -5.82 2.84 6.25
CA PHE A 95 -5.15 2.22 5.12
C PHE A 95 -5.82 0.89 4.75
N PHE A 96 -5.63 0.44 3.52
CA PHE A 96 -5.94 -0.93 3.11
C PHE A 96 -4.75 -1.54 2.38
N SER A 97 -4.71 -2.88 2.34
CA SER A 97 -3.67 -3.65 1.70
C SER A 97 -4.27 -4.51 0.57
N VAL A 98 -3.58 -4.59 -0.56
CA VAL A 98 -3.89 -5.51 -1.66
C VAL A 98 -2.77 -6.52 -1.74
N TYR A 99 -3.10 -7.80 -1.54
CA TYR A 99 -2.14 -8.89 -1.72
C TYR A 99 -2.10 -9.32 -3.19
N PHE A 100 -0.97 -9.12 -3.85
CA PHE A 100 -0.77 -9.44 -5.25
C PHE A 100 0.66 -9.90 -5.51
N ASP A 101 0.84 -10.92 -6.34
CA ASP A 101 2.15 -11.55 -6.66
C ASP A 101 3.10 -11.77 -5.46
N SER A 102 2.57 -12.27 -4.34
CA SER A 102 3.33 -12.53 -3.10
C SER A 102 3.80 -11.28 -2.34
N GLU A 103 3.34 -10.09 -2.71
CA GLU A 103 3.62 -8.82 -2.05
C GLU A 103 2.34 -8.15 -1.55
N TYR A 104 2.48 -7.21 -0.61
CA TYR A 104 1.38 -6.37 -0.14
C TYR A 104 1.58 -4.93 -0.57
N TYR A 105 0.61 -4.39 -1.31
CA TYR A 105 0.55 -2.99 -1.73
C TYR A 105 -0.38 -2.22 -0.81
N PHE A 106 0.09 -1.11 -0.25
CA PHE A 106 -0.65 -0.33 0.75
C PHE A 106 -1.17 0.97 0.15
N PHE A 107 -2.37 1.35 0.58
CA PHE A 107 -3.07 2.53 0.09
C PHE A 107 -3.77 3.24 1.24
N ASN A 108 -3.71 4.57 1.27
CA ASN A 108 -4.50 5.40 2.16
C ASN A 108 -5.98 5.36 1.72
N GLN A 109 -6.91 5.33 2.67
CA GLN A 109 -8.36 5.38 2.40
C GLN A 109 -8.89 6.81 2.23
N ASN A 110 -8.11 7.83 2.60
CA ASN A 110 -8.45 9.25 2.54
C ASN A 110 -7.60 9.97 1.49
N PHE A 111 -7.77 9.60 0.22
CA PHE A 111 -7.15 10.22 -0.95
C PHE A 111 -8.12 11.19 -1.65
#